data_AF-A0A3N9MNL2-F1
#
_entry.id   AF-A0A3N9MNL2-F1
#
_cell.length_a   1.000
_cell.length_b   1.000
_cell.length_c   1.000
_cell.angle_alpha   90.00
_cell.angle_beta   90.00
_cell.angle_gamma   90.00
#
_symmetry.space_group_name_H-M   'P 1'
#
loop_
_entity.id
_entity.type
_entity.pdbx_description
1 polymer ?
#
loop_
_entity_poly.entity_id
_entity_poly.type
_entity_poly.pdbx_seq_one_letter_code
_entity_poly.pdbx_strand_id
1 'polypeptide(L)'
;METLLAAGILFGISVTPTRFDRDVISSEEFLDYAIEREAIESDSFRDIREATKDSRHNWFMSCAIIDHPCVLRELVRKHNARPTYPTSASIIEDATIAQFLDQYSQGMKEVTTAPWQEAYGEFSQAHQAARH
;
A
#
# COMPACT_ATOMS: atom_id res chain seq x y z
N MET A 1 19.36 6.81 -4.57
CA MET A 1 17.94 7.21 -4.57
C MET A 1 17.72 8.45 -3.68
N GLU A 2 18.70 8.83 -2.86
CA GLU A 2 18.81 10.11 -2.12
C GLU A 2 18.29 11.36 -2.86
N THR A 3 18.65 11.55 -4.14
CA THR A 3 18.24 12.73 -4.93
C THR A 3 16.74 12.77 -5.22
N LEU A 4 16.09 11.60 -5.27
CA LEU A 4 14.65 11.47 -5.52
C LEU A 4 13.86 11.72 -4.23
N LEU A 5 14.37 11.27 -3.08
CA LEU A 5 13.80 11.57 -1.76
C LEU A 5 13.84 13.06 -1.44
N ALA A 6 14.99 13.71 -1.65
CA ALA A 6 15.12 15.15 -1.48
C ALA A 6 14.17 15.95 -2.38
N ALA A 7 13.74 15.38 -3.50
CA ALA A 7 12.79 15.96 -4.44
C ALA A 7 11.30 15.65 -4.13
N GLY A 8 11.02 14.89 -3.06
CA GLY A 8 9.65 14.49 -2.69
C GLY A 8 9.01 13.49 -3.67
N ILE A 9 9.82 12.70 -4.37
CA ILE A 9 9.32 11.71 -5.34
C ILE A 9 8.94 10.42 -4.61
N LEU A 10 7.71 9.94 -4.84
CA LEU A 10 7.26 8.69 -4.25
C LEU A 10 7.94 7.50 -4.93
N PHE A 11 8.59 6.64 -4.15
CA PHE A 11 9.14 5.38 -4.64
C PHE A 11 8.25 4.21 -4.23
N GLY A 12 8.03 3.27 -5.14
CA GLY A 12 7.24 2.07 -4.91
C GLY A 12 7.85 0.88 -5.61
N ILE A 13 7.75 -0.28 -4.98
CA ILE A 13 8.16 -1.56 -5.56
C ILE A 13 6.91 -2.32 -6.01
N SER A 14 6.94 -2.82 -7.24
CA SER A 14 5.89 -3.69 -7.77
C SER A 14 6.28 -5.13 -7.48
N VAL A 15 5.62 -5.73 -6.49
CA VAL A 15 5.81 -7.13 -6.07
C VAL A 15 4.47 -7.83 -6.08
N THR A 16 4.45 -9.10 -6.47
CA THR A 16 3.23 -9.92 -6.49
C THR A 16 3.27 -10.85 -5.28
N PRO A 17 2.68 -10.48 -4.13
CA PRO A 17 2.69 -11.34 -2.97
C PRO A 17 1.83 -12.58 -3.22
N THR A 18 2.40 -13.75 -2.97
CA THR A 18 1.71 -15.04 -2.96
C THR A 18 1.76 -15.62 -1.54
N ARG A 19 1.07 -16.74 -1.32
CA ARG A 19 1.14 -17.46 -0.04
C ARG A 19 2.53 -18.04 0.26
N PHE A 20 3.44 -18.10 -0.71
CA PHE A 20 4.74 -18.76 -0.58
C PHE A 20 5.90 -17.80 -0.29
N ASP A 21 5.73 -16.52 -0.58
CA ASP A 21 6.76 -15.47 -0.47
C ASP A 21 6.30 -14.26 0.36
N ARG A 22 5.07 -14.29 0.85
CA ARG A 22 4.46 -13.32 1.78
C ARG A 22 5.37 -12.86 2.90
N ASP A 23 5.93 -13.80 3.66
CA ASP A 23 6.68 -13.47 4.87
C ASP A 23 8.02 -12.81 4.51
N VAL A 24 8.55 -13.14 3.34
CA VAL A 24 9.74 -12.50 2.78
C VAL A 24 9.41 -11.10 2.29
N ILE A 25 8.38 -10.93 1.45
CA ILE A 25 8.04 -9.61 0.86
C ILE A 25 7.63 -8.59 1.94
N SER A 26 7.07 -9.06 3.05
CA SER A 26 6.68 -8.20 4.17
C SER A 26 7.76 -8.06 5.26
N SER A 27 8.91 -8.74 5.11
CA SER A 27 10.00 -8.66 6.08
C SER A 27 10.69 -7.31 6.03
N GLU A 28 11.24 -6.87 7.16
CA GLU A 28 12.06 -5.66 7.20
C GLU A 28 13.30 -5.80 6.31
N GLU A 29 13.88 -6.99 6.23
CA GLU A 29 15.05 -7.28 5.39
C GLU A 29 14.75 -7.08 3.89
N PHE A 30 13.60 -7.53 3.41
CA PHE A 30 13.21 -7.33 2.01
C PHE A 30 12.87 -5.87 1.75
N LEU A 31 12.19 -5.20 2.67
CA LEU A 31 11.88 -3.78 2.55
C LEU A 31 13.17 -2.95 2.51
N ASP A 32 14.12 -3.21 3.40
CA ASP A 32 15.46 -2.59 3.47
C ASP A 32 16.31 -2.86 2.22
N TYR A 33 16.15 -4.03 1.61
CA TYR A 33 16.79 -4.33 0.33
C TYR A 33 16.12 -3.59 -0.83
N ALA A 34 14.80 -3.60 -0.86
CA ALA A 34 14.02 -3.11 -2.00
C ALA A 34 13.89 -1.59 -2.01
N ILE A 35 14.19 -0.93 -0.88
CA ILE A 35 14.06 0.51 -0.66
C ILE A 35 15.28 1.00 0.15
N GLU A 36 15.91 2.10 -0.26
CA GLU A 36 17.02 2.68 0.53
C GLU A 36 16.58 3.02 1.97
N ARG A 37 17.44 2.79 2.97
CA ARG A 37 17.12 3.02 4.39
C ARG A 37 16.55 4.41 4.67
N GLU A 38 17.08 5.44 4.02
CA GLU A 38 16.56 6.82 4.17
C GLU A 38 15.13 6.97 3.65
N ALA A 39 14.77 6.26 2.57
CA ALA A 39 13.39 6.23 2.08
C ALA A 39 12.48 5.51 3.07
N ILE A 40 12.94 4.42 3.68
CA ILE A 40 12.16 3.66 4.68
C ILE A 40 11.93 4.47 5.96
N GLU A 41 12.94 5.22 6.38
CA GLU A 41 12.88 6.04 7.59
C GLU A 41 12.08 7.34 7.39
N SER A 42 11.85 7.75 6.14
CA SER A 42 11.08 8.95 5.79
C SER A 42 9.65 8.94 6.34
N ASP A 43 9.15 10.12 6.70
CA ASP A 43 7.79 10.28 7.21
C ASP A 43 6.73 9.86 6.16
N SER A 44 7.01 10.06 4.87
CA SER A 44 6.12 9.65 3.78
C SER A 44 5.96 8.14 3.70
N PHE A 45 7.06 7.40 3.78
CA PHE A 45 7.01 5.94 3.78
C PHE A 45 6.42 5.38 5.06
N ARG A 46 6.73 5.99 6.22
CA ARG A 46 6.11 5.61 7.50
C ARG A 46 4.60 5.75 7.47
N ASP A 47 4.10 6.87 6.96
CA ASP A 47 2.66 7.11 6.84
C ASP A 47 1.99 6.16 5.82
N ILE A 48 2.65 5.83 4.71
CA ILE A 48 2.17 4.79 3.78
C ILE A 48 2.06 3.44 4.49
N ARG A 49 3.08 3.04 5.26
CA ARG A 49 3.07 1.78 6.01
C ARG A 49 1.96 1.79 7.05
N GLU A 50 1.74 2.90 7.74
CA GLU A 50 0.67 3.05 8.73
C GLU A 50 -0.70 2.90 8.08
N ALA A 51 -0.96 3.65 7.02
CA ALA A 51 -2.27 3.69 6.39
C ALA A 51 -2.60 2.40 5.63
N THR A 52 -1.59 1.63 5.24
CA THR A 52 -1.74 0.28 4.66
C THR A 52 -1.68 -0.82 5.72
N LYS A 53 -1.62 -0.51 7.03
CA LYS A 53 -1.81 -1.55 8.06
C LYS A 53 -3.17 -2.19 7.96
N ASP A 54 -4.19 -1.44 7.54
CA ASP A 54 -5.55 -1.96 7.47
C ASP A 54 -5.76 -2.94 6.31
N SER A 55 -4.97 -2.86 5.24
CA SER A 55 -4.94 -3.91 4.21
C SER A 55 -4.45 -5.26 4.75
N ARG A 56 -3.82 -5.28 5.94
CA ARG A 56 -3.49 -6.52 6.63
C ARG A 56 -4.73 -7.26 7.15
N HIS A 57 -5.89 -6.61 7.20
CA HIS A 57 -7.17 -7.23 7.56
C HIS A 57 -7.85 -7.94 6.40
N ASN A 58 -7.39 -7.73 5.16
CA ASN A 58 -7.78 -8.49 3.98
C ASN A 58 -6.62 -8.47 2.97
N TRP A 59 -5.78 -9.50 3.01
CA TRP A 59 -4.56 -9.52 2.18
C TRP A 59 -4.82 -9.62 0.69
N PHE A 60 -6.06 -9.87 0.26
CA PHE A 60 -6.41 -9.74 -1.16
C PHE A 60 -6.47 -8.28 -1.62
N MET A 61 -6.39 -7.33 -0.69
CA MET A 61 -6.49 -5.89 -0.91
C MET A 61 -5.24 -5.15 -0.40
N SER A 62 -4.05 -5.71 -0.65
CA SER A 62 -2.77 -5.24 -0.09
C SER A 62 -2.19 -3.97 -0.75
N CYS A 63 -2.66 -3.57 -1.93
CA CYS A 63 -2.05 -2.51 -2.72
C CYS A 63 -2.54 -1.12 -2.29
N ALA A 64 -1.62 -0.25 -1.88
CA ALA A 64 -1.93 1.13 -1.48
C ALA A 64 -2.59 1.96 -2.61
N ILE A 65 -2.38 1.60 -3.87
CA ILE A 65 -2.80 2.39 -5.02
C ILE A 65 -4.24 2.07 -5.44
N ILE A 66 -4.52 0.80 -5.73
CA ILE A 66 -5.82 0.38 -6.29
C ILE A 66 -6.82 -0.05 -5.22
N ASP A 67 -6.33 -0.53 -4.07
CA ASP A 67 -7.21 -1.02 -3.00
C ASP A 67 -7.54 0.08 -2.00
N HIS A 68 -6.67 1.09 -1.86
CA HIS A 68 -6.84 2.23 -0.93
C HIS A 68 -6.65 3.59 -1.62
N PRO A 69 -7.33 3.87 -2.75
CA PRO A 69 -7.10 5.08 -3.54
C PRO A 69 -7.38 6.39 -2.79
N CYS A 70 -8.31 6.39 -1.83
CA CYS A 70 -8.56 7.54 -0.95
C CYS A 70 -7.34 7.87 -0.08
N VAL A 71 -6.76 6.83 0.53
CA VAL A 71 -5.57 6.93 1.39
C VAL A 71 -4.37 7.40 0.57
N LEU A 72 -4.16 6.82 -0.61
CA LEU A 72 -3.08 7.27 -1.51
C LEU A 72 -3.19 8.78 -1.79
N ARG A 73 -4.39 9.26 -2.15
CA ARG A 73 -4.62 10.69 -2.46
C ARG A 73 -4.39 11.59 -1.25
N GLU A 74 -4.73 11.14 -0.04
CA GLU A 74 -4.42 11.87 1.20
C GLU A 74 -2.90 11.98 1.42
N LEU A 75 -2.18 10.86 1.30
CA LEU A 75 -0.73 10.80 1.50
C LEU A 75 0.03 11.62 0.47
N VAL A 76 -0.42 11.60 -0.79
CA VAL A 76 0.15 12.44 -1.86
C VAL A 76 0.01 13.92 -1.52
N ARG A 77 -1.15 14.36 -1.02
CA ARG A 77 -1.34 15.76 -0.58
C ARG A 77 -0.50 16.09 0.66
N LYS A 78 -0.48 15.20 1.66
CA LYS A 78 0.24 15.39 2.92
C LYS A 78 1.74 15.61 2.70
N HIS A 79 2.33 14.79 1.83
CA HIS A 79 3.78 14.80 1.58
C HIS A 79 4.19 15.61 0.35
N ASN A 80 3.22 16.25 -0.33
CA ASN A 80 3.43 16.90 -1.62
C ASN A 80 4.16 15.97 -2.62
N ALA A 81 3.77 14.69 -2.61
CA ALA A 81 4.48 13.64 -3.30
C ALA A 81 4.33 13.80 -4.81
N ARG A 82 5.44 13.68 -5.54
CA ARG A 82 5.44 13.88 -7.00
C ARG A 82 5.55 12.55 -7.74
N PRO A 83 4.78 12.36 -8.81
CA PRO A 83 4.91 11.20 -9.66
C PRO A 83 6.25 11.21 -10.40
N THR A 84 6.92 10.06 -10.45
CA THR A 84 8.17 9.88 -11.20
C THR A 84 7.95 9.99 -12.71
N TYR A 85 6.76 9.59 -13.19
CA TYR A 85 6.38 9.65 -14.59
C TYR A 85 5.20 10.61 -14.78
N PRO A 86 5.21 11.50 -15.79
CA PRO A 86 4.10 12.45 -16.00
C PRO A 86 2.74 11.78 -16.11
N THR A 87 2.68 10.59 -16.71
CA THR A 87 1.44 9.82 -16.88
C THR A 87 0.91 9.23 -15.57
N SER A 88 1.76 9.00 -14.56
CA SER A 88 1.31 8.44 -13.28
C SER A 88 0.62 9.47 -12.39
N ALA A 89 0.63 10.76 -12.73
CA ALA A 89 -0.19 11.78 -12.08
C ALA A 89 -1.69 11.52 -12.26
N SER A 90 -2.06 10.90 -13.40
CA SER A 90 -3.46 10.67 -13.79
C SER A 90 -4.25 9.83 -12.77
N ILE A 91 -3.59 8.91 -12.06
CA ILE A 91 -4.24 8.08 -11.03
C ILE A 91 -4.74 8.90 -9.82
N ILE A 92 -4.22 10.12 -9.66
CA ILE A 92 -4.57 11.06 -8.59
C ILE A 92 -5.43 12.20 -9.14
N GLU A 93 -5.07 12.74 -10.30
CA GLU A 93 -5.60 14.00 -10.83
C GLU A 93 -6.77 13.82 -11.79
N ASP A 94 -6.85 12.70 -12.52
CA ASP A 94 -7.95 12.44 -13.45
C ASP A 94 -9.18 11.95 -12.68
N ALA A 95 -10.26 12.74 -12.73
CA ALA A 95 -11.50 12.44 -12.01
C ALA A 95 -12.16 11.12 -12.45
N THR A 96 -12.03 10.74 -13.72
CA THR A 96 -12.61 9.50 -14.25
C THR A 96 -11.84 8.30 -13.70
N ILE A 97 -10.51 8.37 -13.69
CA ILE A 97 -9.65 7.32 -13.15
C ILE A 97 -9.85 7.22 -11.63
N ALA A 98 -9.87 8.36 -10.93
CA ALA A 98 -10.09 8.37 -9.48
C ALA A 98 -11.44 7.73 -9.11
N GLN A 99 -12.52 8.08 -9.82
CA GLN A 99 -13.84 7.48 -9.59
C GLN A 99 -13.84 5.98 -9.89
N PHE A 100 -13.19 5.55 -10.96
CA PHE A 100 -13.05 4.13 -11.29
C PHE A 100 -12.32 3.36 -10.18
N LEU A 101 -11.20 3.89 -9.69
CA LEU A 101 -10.44 3.26 -8.61
C LEU A 101 -11.25 3.16 -7.31
N ASP A 102 -12.02 4.20 -6.97
CA ASP A 102 -12.90 4.19 -5.80
C ASP A 102 -13.97 3.09 -5.91
N GLN A 103 -14.59 2.93 -7.08
CA GLN A 103 -15.56 1.87 -7.35
C GLN A 103 -14.92 0.48 -7.35
N TYR A 104 -13.75 0.36 -7.96
CA TYR A 104 -13.00 -0.89 -8.03
C TYR A 104 -12.61 -1.38 -6.63
N SER A 105 -12.01 -0.52 -5.81
CA SER A 105 -11.64 -0.81 -4.41
C SER A 105 -12.85 -1.31 -3.62
N GLN A 106 -14.00 -0.64 -3.74
CA GLN A 106 -15.22 -1.03 -3.05
C GLN A 106 -15.75 -2.40 -3.52
N GLY A 107 -15.79 -2.63 -4.83
CA GLY A 107 -16.22 -3.92 -5.39
C GLY A 107 -15.28 -5.06 -4.98
N MET A 108 -13.97 -4.83 -4.97
CA MET A 108 -12.99 -5.79 -4.49
C MET A 108 -13.22 -6.12 -3.01
N LYS A 109 -13.48 -5.11 -2.16
CA LYS A 109 -13.81 -5.34 -0.76
C LYS A 109 -15.02 -6.24 -0.58
N GLU A 110 -16.09 -5.99 -1.32
CA GLU A 110 -17.33 -6.77 -1.24
C GLU A 110 -17.11 -8.24 -1.61
N VAL A 111 -16.36 -8.53 -2.69
CA VAL A 111 -16.18 -9.90 -3.16
C VAL A 111 -15.08 -10.67 -2.40
N THR A 112 -14.11 -9.96 -1.82
CA THR A 112 -12.95 -10.60 -1.18
C THR A 112 -13.07 -10.75 0.34
N THR A 113 -13.91 -9.94 1.02
CA THR A 113 -14.02 -9.97 2.49
C THR A 113 -14.42 -11.34 3.01
N ALA A 114 -15.46 -11.96 2.46
CA ALA A 114 -15.93 -13.27 2.93
C ALA A 114 -14.92 -14.40 2.64
N PRO A 115 -14.38 -14.57 1.41
CA PRO A 115 -13.34 -15.55 1.15
C PRO A 115 -12.08 -15.36 2.00
N TRP A 116 -11.73 -14.11 2.30
CA TRP A 116 -10.62 -13.79 3.17
C TRP A 116 -10.88 -14.26 4.61
N GLN A 117 -12.06 -13.96 5.16
CA GLN A 117 -12.44 -14.38 6.50
C GLN A 117 -12.57 -15.91 6.63
N GLU A 118 -13.07 -16.58 5.60
CA GLU A 118 -13.15 -18.04 5.57
C GLU A 118 -11.76 -18.69 5.57
N ALA A 119 -10.84 -18.19 4.73
CA ALA A 119 -9.52 -18.77 4.59
C ALA A 119 -8.55 -18.39 5.74
N TYR A 120 -8.72 -17.21 6.34
CA TYR A 120 -7.73 -16.62 7.25
C TYR A 120 -8.32 -15.94 8.50
N GLY A 121 -9.62 -16.10 8.79
CA GLY A 121 -10.29 -15.43 9.91
C GLY A 121 -9.66 -15.73 11.27
N GLU A 122 -9.27 -16.99 11.51
CA GLU A 122 -8.58 -17.40 12.75
C GLU A 122 -7.15 -16.83 12.84
N PHE A 123 -6.43 -16.78 11.70
CA PHE A 123 -5.09 -16.19 11.62
C PHE A 123 -5.12 -14.68 11.89
N SER A 124 -6.12 -13.98 11.36
CA SER A 124 -6.34 -12.54 11.59
C SER A 124 -6.54 -12.23 13.07
N GLN A 125 -7.35 -13.04 13.77
CA GLN A 125 -7.61 -12.85 15.21
C GLN A 125 -6.37 -13.13 16.07
N ALA A 126 -5.61 -14.20 15.77
CA ALA A 126 -4.39 -14.53 16.50
C ALA A 126 -3.28 -13.48 16.32
N HIS A 127 -3.12 -12.95 15.10
CA HIS A 127 -2.14 -11.90 14.80
C HIS A 127 -2.48 -10.55 15.44
N GLN A 128 -3.78 -10.23 15.57
CA GLN A 128 -4.24 -9.06 16.30
C GLN A 128 -3.98 -9.17 17.81
N ALA A 129 -4.19 -10.36 18.40
CA ALA A 129 -3.98 -10.60 19.83
C ALA A 129 -2.50 -10.57 20.25
N ALA A 130 -1.57 -10.94 19.35
CA ALA A 130 -0.13 -11.01 19.63
C ALA A 130 0.60 -9.65 19.57
N ARG A 131 -0.09 -8.55 19.26
CA ARG A 131 0.49 -7.22 19.03
C ARG A 131 0.08 -6.15 20.06
N HIS A 132 -0.59 -6.56 21.13
CA HIS A 132 -0.80 -5.77 22.36
C HIS A 132 0.10 -6.30 23.48
#